data_AF-X0UWB9-F1
#
_entry.id   AF-X0UWB9-F1
#
_cell.length_a   1.000
_cell.length_b   1.000
_cell.length_c   1.000
_cell.angle_alpha   90.00
_cell.angle_beta   90.00
_cell.angle_gamma   90.00
#
_symmetry.space_group_name_H-M   'P 1'
#
loop_
_entity.id
_entity.type
_entity.pdbx_description
1 polymer ?
#
loop_
_entity_poly.entity_id
_entity_poly.type
_entity_poly.pdbx_seq_one_letter_code
_entity_poly.pdbx_strand_id
1 'polypeptide(L)'
;PHLAWGSNGRLLFVAHLNGFSQPNALFRWRASDGDVLLLSNAELLRTAIPDSTTDFLPEFYHPGVSDAGIAFFSNRYSYFRANGSFVMFQRGIFSTDGVTTQEIGVGLVPGQPASATFRDKPVLLTSHNDAGDFLFQAVYLSTEGNRGVYLLWDDEPVRVIDNAPGRSFPGLPAGAQVNAVGADFDALALGAKGHIAIDTTLTVSGETRDTVLLWDNTQWRELQSRAGEYASDLLSGVSADGQAAYLAGGRPFLGDGQNTVDLDSSLPPELTGLNFEWEGFGGALNNPGRVLLRYQRLGGDQTPEGRIQA
;
A
#
# COMPACT_ATOMS: atom_id res chain seq x y z
N PRO A 1 -6.41 11.99 0.14
CA PRO A 1 -7.33 11.07 -0.59
C PRO A 1 -6.68 9.68 -0.66
N HIS A 2 -7.39 8.60 -0.32
CA HIS A 2 -6.86 7.25 -0.50
C HIS A 2 -7.14 6.82 -1.94
N LEU A 3 -6.08 6.61 -2.71
CA LEU A 3 -6.10 6.36 -4.15
C LEU A 3 -5.24 5.12 -4.43
N ALA A 4 -5.58 4.35 -5.45
CA ALA A 4 -4.72 3.29 -5.96
C ALA A 4 -4.91 3.10 -7.46
N TRP A 5 -3.86 2.68 -8.15
CA TRP A 5 -3.86 2.49 -9.59
C TRP A 5 -3.59 1.04 -9.96
N GLY A 6 -4.51 0.47 -10.71
CA GLY A 6 -4.34 -0.85 -11.32
C GLY A 6 -3.89 -0.72 -12.77
N SER A 7 -3.64 -1.85 -13.41
CA SER A 7 -3.38 -1.88 -14.85
C SER A 7 -4.53 -1.28 -15.64
N ASN A 8 -4.23 -0.99 -16.91
CA ASN A 8 -5.21 -0.56 -17.90
C ASN A 8 -5.90 0.77 -17.54
N GLY A 9 -5.26 1.57 -16.67
CA GLY A 9 -5.73 2.90 -16.30
C GLY A 9 -6.94 2.88 -15.35
N ARG A 10 -7.05 1.88 -14.49
CA ARG A 10 -8.07 1.86 -13.42
C ARG A 10 -7.56 2.63 -12.21
N LEU A 11 -8.31 3.65 -11.81
CA LEU A 11 -8.09 4.39 -10.57
C LEU A 11 -9.16 3.96 -9.56
N LEU A 12 -8.74 3.45 -8.42
CA LEU A 12 -9.60 3.35 -7.25
C LEU A 12 -9.44 4.58 -6.38
N PHE A 13 -10.54 5.01 -5.80
CA PHE A 13 -10.52 6.09 -4.82
C PHE A 13 -11.66 5.94 -3.82
N VAL A 14 -11.40 6.34 -2.59
CA VAL A 14 -12.44 6.50 -1.57
C VAL A 14 -12.97 7.93 -1.59
N ALA A 15 -14.27 8.10 -1.43
CA ALA A 15 -14.90 9.41 -1.42
C ALA A 15 -16.08 9.47 -0.44
N HIS A 16 -16.51 10.70 -0.18
CA HIS A 16 -17.67 11.01 0.64
C HIS A 16 -18.91 11.00 -0.24
N LEU A 17 -19.87 10.13 0.06
CA LEU A 17 -21.22 10.18 -0.47
C LEU A 17 -22.15 10.86 0.55
N ASN A 18 -23.07 11.69 0.07
CA ASN A 18 -24.19 12.24 0.84
C ASN A 18 -23.81 13.05 2.09
N GLY A 19 -22.68 13.76 2.07
CA GLY A 19 -22.30 14.71 3.13
C GLY A 19 -21.76 14.07 4.41
N PHE A 20 -21.38 12.79 4.38
CA PHE A 20 -20.71 12.15 5.51
C PHE A 20 -19.34 12.79 5.78
N SER A 21 -18.97 12.91 7.06
CA SER A 21 -17.67 13.48 7.47
C SER A 21 -16.49 12.56 7.20
N GLN A 22 -16.73 11.27 6.93
CA GLN A 22 -15.71 10.27 6.63
C GLN A 22 -15.96 9.60 5.26
N PRO A 23 -14.92 9.14 4.55
CA PRO A 23 -15.08 8.42 3.30
C PRO A 23 -15.89 7.13 3.50
N ASN A 24 -17.07 7.06 2.89
CA ASN A 24 -18.05 5.99 3.11
C ASN A 24 -18.37 5.20 1.82
N ALA A 25 -17.59 5.41 0.77
CA ALA A 25 -17.73 4.70 -0.49
C ALA A 25 -16.40 4.53 -1.21
N LEU A 26 -16.31 3.43 -1.96
CA LEU A 26 -15.20 3.07 -2.83
C LEU A 26 -15.67 3.14 -4.29
N PHE A 27 -14.91 3.86 -5.10
CA PHE A 27 -15.17 4.03 -6.53
C PHE A 27 -14.02 3.52 -7.37
N ARG A 28 -14.35 3.16 -8.60
CA ARG A 28 -13.40 2.91 -9.67
C ARG A 28 -13.68 3.84 -10.84
N TRP A 29 -12.67 4.59 -11.24
CA TRP A 29 -12.62 5.25 -12.54
C TRP A 29 -11.78 4.43 -13.51
N ARG A 30 -12.12 4.44 -14.81
CA ARG A 30 -11.34 3.75 -15.84
C ARG A 30 -11.00 4.70 -16.99
N ALA A 31 -9.71 4.77 -17.33
CA ALA A 31 -9.22 5.70 -18.34
C ALA A 31 -9.72 5.41 -19.77
N SER A 32 -10.01 4.14 -20.10
CA SER A 32 -10.37 3.74 -21.47
C SER A 32 -11.73 4.29 -21.93
N ASP A 33 -12.68 4.45 -21.01
CA ASP A 33 -14.06 4.86 -21.28
C ASP A 33 -14.51 6.04 -20.40
N GLY A 34 -13.69 6.45 -19.42
CA GLY A 34 -14.02 7.49 -18.46
C GLY A 34 -15.06 7.07 -17.43
N ASP A 35 -15.43 5.78 -17.39
CA ASP A 35 -16.52 5.28 -16.55
C ASP A 35 -16.17 5.38 -15.06
N VAL A 36 -17.16 5.78 -14.24
CA VAL A 36 -17.06 5.81 -12.78
C VAL A 36 -18.08 4.85 -12.21
N LEU A 37 -17.59 3.78 -11.57
CA LEU A 37 -18.40 2.76 -10.93
C LEU A 37 -18.28 2.84 -9.42
N LEU A 38 -19.42 2.82 -8.72
CA LEU A 38 -19.45 2.55 -7.28
C LEU A 38 -19.16 1.06 -7.05
N LEU A 39 -18.07 0.74 -6.39
CA LEU A 39 -17.68 -0.64 -6.10
C LEU A 39 -18.19 -1.15 -4.75
N SER A 40 -18.18 -0.27 -3.74
CA SER A 40 -18.64 -0.62 -2.41
C SER A 40 -19.10 0.63 -1.65
N ASN A 41 -20.05 0.45 -0.75
CA ASN A 41 -20.60 1.46 0.14
C ASN A 41 -21.10 0.78 1.43
N ALA A 42 -21.78 1.52 2.30
CA ALA A 42 -22.38 0.95 3.51
C ALA A 42 -23.32 -0.24 3.24
N GLU A 43 -24.15 -0.16 2.20
CA GLU A 43 -25.14 -1.21 1.91
C GLU A 43 -24.47 -2.50 1.42
N LEU A 44 -23.52 -2.40 0.48
CA LEU A 44 -22.77 -3.53 -0.05
C LEU A 44 -21.82 -4.13 0.99
N LEU A 45 -21.17 -3.31 1.81
CA LEU A 45 -20.28 -3.82 2.85
C LEU A 45 -21.06 -4.55 3.95
N ARG A 46 -22.27 -4.07 4.28
CA ARG A 46 -23.15 -4.71 5.26
C ARG A 46 -23.51 -6.15 4.88
N THR A 47 -23.65 -6.46 3.58
CA THR A 47 -23.93 -7.84 3.15
C THR A 47 -22.77 -8.80 3.43
N ALA A 48 -21.54 -8.29 3.59
CA ALA A 48 -20.36 -9.06 3.96
C ALA A 48 -20.23 -9.27 5.49
N ILE A 49 -21.04 -8.59 6.30
CA ILE A 49 -20.93 -8.59 7.77
C ILE A 49 -22.21 -9.18 8.38
N PRO A 50 -22.18 -10.47 8.79
CA PRO A 50 -23.33 -11.11 9.40
C PRO A 50 -23.86 -10.33 10.61
N ASP A 51 -25.17 -10.41 10.85
CA ASP A 51 -25.89 -9.80 11.97
C ASP A 51 -25.88 -8.26 12.05
N SER A 52 -25.33 -7.57 11.05
CA SER A 52 -25.33 -6.11 11.00
C SER A 52 -26.67 -5.52 10.57
N THR A 53 -27.13 -4.49 11.30
CA THR A 53 -28.34 -3.73 10.97
C THR A 53 -28.06 -2.66 9.92
N THR A 54 -29.11 -1.95 9.50
CA THR A 54 -29.02 -0.81 8.57
C THR A 54 -28.31 0.40 9.17
N ASP A 55 -28.20 0.49 10.50
CA ASP A 55 -27.40 1.50 11.19
C ASP A 55 -25.92 1.08 11.15
N PHE A 56 -25.32 1.28 9.97
CA PHE A 56 -23.98 0.82 9.63
C PHE A 56 -23.12 2.00 9.19
N LEU A 57 -22.00 2.22 9.87
CA LEU A 57 -21.10 3.35 9.66
C LEU A 57 -19.73 2.85 9.21
N PRO A 58 -19.47 2.73 7.90
CA PRO A 58 -18.18 2.36 7.38
C PRO A 58 -17.28 3.56 7.16
N GLU A 59 -15.98 3.29 7.19
CA GLU A 59 -14.93 4.21 6.83
C GLU A 59 -13.89 3.47 6.00
N PHE A 60 -13.81 3.82 4.72
CA PHE A 60 -13.00 3.11 3.72
C PHE A 60 -11.60 3.71 3.65
N TYR A 61 -10.58 2.85 3.59
CA TYR A 61 -9.19 3.26 3.45
C TYR A 61 -8.37 2.28 2.60
N HIS A 62 -7.21 2.76 2.14
CA HIS A 62 -6.18 1.98 1.43
C HIS A 62 -6.76 1.09 0.32
N PRO A 63 -7.43 1.69 -0.67
CA PRO A 63 -7.86 0.91 -1.81
C PRO A 63 -6.64 0.27 -2.49
N GLY A 64 -6.83 -0.90 -3.08
CA GLY A 64 -5.88 -1.59 -3.96
C GLY A 64 -6.66 -2.26 -5.08
N VAL A 65 -6.10 -2.40 -6.28
CA VAL A 65 -6.80 -2.99 -7.44
C VAL A 65 -5.88 -3.95 -8.18
N SER A 66 -6.41 -5.13 -8.48
CA SER A 66 -5.75 -6.12 -9.33
C SER A 66 -5.98 -5.85 -10.82
N ASP A 67 -5.23 -6.53 -11.67
CA ASP A 67 -5.42 -6.44 -13.12
C ASP A 67 -6.70 -7.11 -13.62
N ALA A 68 -7.21 -8.06 -12.84
CA ALA A 68 -8.55 -8.60 -13.03
C ALA A 68 -9.66 -7.59 -12.68
N GLY A 69 -9.32 -6.44 -12.09
CA GLY A 69 -10.27 -5.41 -11.69
C GLY A 69 -10.94 -5.68 -10.35
N ILE A 70 -10.42 -6.63 -9.57
CA ILE A 70 -10.84 -6.87 -8.19
C ILE A 70 -10.26 -5.75 -7.34
N ALA A 71 -11.13 -5.07 -6.60
CA ALA A 71 -10.73 -4.05 -5.65
C ALA A 71 -10.59 -4.65 -4.26
N PHE A 72 -9.62 -4.15 -3.53
CA PHE A 72 -9.31 -4.47 -2.14
C PHE A 72 -9.36 -3.18 -1.34
N PHE A 73 -9.79 -3.27 -0.10
CA PHE A 73 -9.80 -2.12 0.78
C PHE A 73 -9.81 -2.56 2.23
N SER A 74 -9.21 -1.72 3.07
CA SER A 74 -9.43 -1.80 4.50
C SER A 74 -10.66 -0.97 4.88
N ASN A 75 -11.40 -1.42 5.88
CA ASN A 75 -12.54 -0.68 6.40
C ASN A 75 -12.53 -0.65 7.92
N ARG A 76 -12.84 0.52 8.51
CA ARG A 76 -13.24 0.64 9.91
C ARG A 76 -14.74 0.82 9.95
N TYR A 77 -15.45 -0.01 10.71
CA TYR A 77 -16.91 0.05 10.76
C TYR A 77 -17.47 -0.11 12.17
N SER A 78 -18.63 0.49 12.37
CA SER A 78 -19.45 0.33 13.58
C SER A 78 -20.91 0.10 13.19
N TYR A 79 -21.62 -0.70 13.97
CA TYR A 79 -23.01 -1.05 13.67
C TYR A 79 -23.77 -1.55 14.90
N PHE A 80 -25.09 -1.50 14.85
CA PHE A 80 -25.93 -2.23 15.80
C PHE A 80 -26.21 -3.65 15.29
N ARG A 81 -26.20 -4.63 16.19
CA ARG A 81 -26.71 -5.98 15.92
C ARG A 81 -28.23 -6.00 16.02
N ALA A 82 -28.86 -7.01 15.41
CA ALA A 82 -30.31 -7.23 15.50
C ALA A 82 -30.83 -7.36 16.95
N ASN A 83 -29.98 -7.80 17.89
CA ASN A 83 -30.30 -7.89 19.32
C ASN A 83 -30.17 -6.55 20.08
N GLY A 84 -29.90 -5.44 19.39
CA GLY A 84 -29.73 -4.11 19.97
C GLY A 84 -28.34 -3.82 20.55
N SER A 85 -27.41 -4.79 20.57
CA SER A 85 -26.04 -4.54 21.02
C SER A 85 -25.27 -3.70 19.99
N PHE A 86 -24.46 -2.76 20.46
CA PHE A 86 -23.61 -1.94 19.61
C PHE A 86 -22.22 -2.57 19.45
N VAL A 87 -21.75 -2.60 18.21
CA VAL A 87 -20.42 -3.04 17.82
C VAL A 87 -19.66 -1.83 17.30
N MET A 88 -18.55 -1.52 17.96
CA MET A 88 -17.80 -0.30 17.71
C MET A 88 -16.38 -0.61 17.20
N PHE A 89 -15.92 0.19 16.24
CA PHE A 89 -14.55 0.20 15.72
C PHE A 89 -14.01 -1.17 15.29
N GLN A 90 -14.86 -1.99 14.67
CA GLN A 90 -14.36 -3.17 13.98
C GLN A 90 -13.53 -2.72 12.79
N ARG A 91 -12.59 -3.58 12.41
CA ARG A 91 -11.74 -3.39 11.24
C ARG A 91 -11.81 -4.64 10.40
N GLY A 92 -11.58 -4.53 9.11
CA GLY A 92 -11.52 -5.67 8.21
C GLY A 92 -10.86 -5.30 6.89
N ILE A 93 -10.40 -6.32 6.18
CA ILE A 93 -9.96 -6.21 4.80
C ILE A 93 -11.01 -6.89 3.96
N PHE A 94 -11.39 -6.26 2.86
CA PHE A 94 -12.44 -6.74 1.99
C PHE A 94 -11.96 -6.73 0.55
N SER A 95 -12.48 -7.66 -0.24
CA SER A 95 -12.41 -7.59 -1.70
C SER A 95 -13.79 -7.42 -2.31
N THR A 96 -13.82 -6.79 -3.48
CA THR A 96 -15.02 -6.66 -4.29
C THR A 96 -14.71 -6.62 -5.78
N ASP A 97 -15.56 -7.27 -6.57
CA ASP A 97 -15.59 -7.16 -8.04
C ASP A 97 -16.59 -6.09 -8.54
N GLY A 98 -17.20 -5.34 -7.60
CA GLY A 98 -18.28 -4.38 -7.86
C GLY A 98 -19.69 -4.98 -7.79
N VAL A 99 -19.82 -6.30 -7.58
CA VAL A 99 -21.09 -7.00 -7.40
C VAL A 99 -21.14 -7.67 -6.03
N THR A 100 -20.09 -8.42 -5.69
CA THR A 100 -19.94 -9.12 -4.42
C THR A 100 -18.89 -8.41 -3.58
N THR A 101 -19.17 -8.17 -2.30
CA THR A 101 -18.15 -7.76 -1.32
C THR A 101 -17.96 -8.90 -0.32
N GLN A 102 -16.72 -9.27 -0.05
CA GLN A 102 -16.38 -10.34 0.90
C GLN A 102 -15.25 -9.92 1.82
N GLU A 103 -15.30 -10.38 3.08
CA GLU A 103 -14.20 -10.21 4.02
C GLU A 103 -13.07 -11.19 3.70
N ILE A 104 -11.83 -10.71 3.75
CA ILE A 104 -10.62 -11.51 3.57
C ILE A 104 -10.13 -11.95 4.95
N GLY A 105 -10.08 -13.26 5.16
CA GLY A 105 -9.45 -13.85 6.33
C GLY A 105 -7.93 -13.79 6.21
N VAL A 106 -7.24 -13.25 7.22
CA VAL A 106 -5.77 -13.15 7.24
C VAL A 106 -5.08 -14.29 8.01
N GLY A 107 -5.81 -15.37 8.32
CA GLY A 107 -5.26 -16.58 8.93
C GLY A 107 -4.62 -16.41 10.31
N LEU A 108 -3.75 -17.35 10.66
CA LEU A 108 -2.95 -17.35 11.89
C LEU A 108 -1.66 -16.53 11.70
N VAL A 109 -1.12 -15.97 12.78
CA VAL A 109 0.16 -15.25 12.70
C VAL A 109 1.30 -16.24 12.45
N PRO A 110 2.06 -16.13 11.34
CA PRO A 110 3.10 -17.10 11.01
C PRO A 110 4.19 -17.15 12.08
N GLY A 111 4.61 -18.37 12.43
CA GLY A 111 5.68 -18.61 13.42
C GLY A 111 5.30 -18.26 14.86
N GLN A 112 4.01 -18.16 15.18
CA GLN A 112 3.50 -17.88 16.52
C GLN A 112 2.55 -19.00 17.01
N PRO A 113 2.26 -19.07 18.32
CA PRO A 113 1.25 -20.00 18.84
C PRO A 113 -0.12 -19.78 18.17
N ALA A 114 -0.95 -20.82 18.08
CA ALA A 114 -2.27 -20.75 17.44
C ALA A 114 -3.25 -19.74 18.10
N SER A 115 -2.96 -19.28 19.32
CA SER A 115 -3.70 -18.21 20.00
C SER A 115 -3.31 -16.80 19.55
N ALA A 116 -2.18 -16.65 18.84
CA ALA A 116 -1.75 -15.36 18.32
C ALA A 116 -2.68 -14.94 17.19
N THR A 117 -3.23 -13.75 17.32
CA THR A 117 -4.09 -13.13 16.31
C THR A 117 -3.51 -11.77 15.94
N PHE A 118 -3.69 -11.38 14.69
CA PHE A 118 -3.42 -10.02 14.29
C PHE A 118 -4.31 -9.08 15.10
N ARG A 119 -3.66 -8.20 15.86
CA ARG A 119 -4.31 -7.18 16.67
C ARG A 119 -4.96 -6.18 15.72
N ASP A 120 -6.23 -5.87 15.98
CA ASP A 120 -6.97 -4.81 15.27
C ASP A 120 -6.93 -4.96 13.74
N LYS A 121 -7.25 -6.16 13.19
CA LYS A 121 -7.37 -6.54 11.75
C LYS A 121 -6.68 -5.55 10.77
N PRO A 122 -5.64 -6.00 10.05
CA PRO A 122 -4.43 -5.26 9.65
C PRO A 122 -4.55 -3.75 9.45
N VAL A 123 -3.64 -3.04 10.12
CA VAL A 123 -3.45 -1.61 10.02
C VAL A 123 -2.48 -1.34 8.86
N LEU A 124 -3.09 -1.05 7.71
CA LEU A 124 -2.60 -0.16 6.66
C LEU A 124 -1.58 -0.66 5.62
N LEU A 125 -1.83 -0.16 4.40
CA LEU A 125 -1.20 -0.39 3.09
C LEU A 125 -1.42 -1.80 2.53
N THR A 126 -2.30 -1.85 1.53
CA THR A 126 -2.58 -3.07 0.77
C THR A 126 -2.06 -2.91 -0.65
N SER A 127 -1.38 -3.94 -1.15
CA SER A 127 -1.07 -4.04 -2.57
C SER A 127 -1.30 -5.47 -3.04
N HIS A 128 -1.73 -5.63 -4.28
CA HIS A 128 -2.20 -6.90 -4.81
C HIS A 128 -1.63 -7.15 -6.21
N ASN A 129 -1.20 -8.37 -6.50
CA ASN A 129 -0.64 -8.75 -7.79
C ASN A 129 -1.71 -9.33 -8.74
N ASP A 130 -1.32 -10.06 -9.79
CA ASP A 130 -2.32 -10.69 -10.68
C ASP A 130 -2.84 -12.04 -10.15
N ALA A 131 -2.12 -12.62 -9.19
CA ALA A 131 -2.35 -13.96 -8.69
C ALA A 131 -3.41 -14.05 -7.59
N GLY A 132 -3.74 -12.94 -6.91
CA GLY A 132 -4.55 -13.01 -5.69
C GLY A 132 -3.82 -12.53 -4.44
N ASP A 133 -2.49 -12.42 -4.53
CA ASP A 133 -1.67 -12.20 -3.35
C ASP A 133 -1.78 -10.77 -2.88
N PHE A 134 -1.75 -10.60 -1.56
CA PHE A 134 -1.95 -9.30 -0.94
C PHE A 134 -0.91 -9.04 0.15
N LEU A 135 -0.18 -7.93 0.00
CA LEU A 135 0.82 -7.49 0.98
C LEU A 135 0.18 -6.54 1.99
N PHE A 136 0.47 -6.75 3.29
CA PHE A 136 -0.01 -5.92 4.37
C PHE A 136 0.95 -5.79 5.53
N GLN A 137 0.83 -4.66 6.22
CA GLN A 137 1.38 -4.54 7.55
C GLN A 137 0.36 -4.98 8.60
N ALA A 138 0.81 -5.73 9.60
CA ALA A 138 -0.01 -6.02 10.77
C ALA A 138 0.76 -6.01 12.07
N VAL A 139 0.01 -5.80 13.16
CA VAL A 139 0.47 -5.91 14.53
C VAL A 139 -0.07 -7.21 15.12
N TYR A 140 0.67 -7.89 15.98
CA TYR A 140 0.15 -8.96 16.83
C TYR A 140 0.64 -8.79 18.26
N LEU A 141 -0.13 -9.28 19.23
CA LEU A 141 0.25 -9.21 20.63
C LEU A 141 1.32 -10.28 20.93
N SER A 142 2.57 -9.86 21.11
CA SER A 142 3.65 -10.72 21.64
C SER A 142 4.74 -9.90 22.33
N THR A 143 5.69 -10.59 22.98
CA THR A 143 6.82 -10.00 23.71
C THR A 143 8.01 -9.62 22.82
N GLU A 144 8.04 -10.04 21.54
CA GLU A 144 9.15 -9.79 20.62
C GLU A 144 8.63 -9.45 19.21
N GLY A 145 8.96 -8.27 18.69
CA GLY A 145 8.66 -7.89 17.29
C GLY A 145 7.16 -7.92 16.97
N ASN A 146 6.39 -7.04 17.62
CA ASN A 146 4.93 -7.03 17.52
C ASN A 146 4.38 -6.52 16.18
N ARG A 147 5.24 -6.12 15.21
CA ARG A 147 4.84 -5.59 13.90
C ARG A 147 5.69 -6.19 12.78
N GLY A 148 5.07 -6.45 11.64
CA GLY A 148 5.79 -6.94 10.45
C GLY A 148 5.00 -6.70 9.18
N VAL A 149 5.63 -7.00 8.06
CA VAL A 149 4.99 -7.05 6.75
C VAL A 149 4.71 -8.51 6.41
N TYR A 150 3.50 -8.78 5.94
CA TYR A 150 2.99 -10.10 5.63
C TYR A 150 2.43 -10.11 4.21
N LEU A 151 2.60 -11.24 3.53
CA LEU A 151 2.00 -11.53 2.24
C LEU A 151 0.96 -12.61 2.46
N LEU A 152 -0.31 -12.34 2.16
CA LEU A 152 -1.29 -13.40 2.00
C LEU A 152 -1.03 -14.05 0.64
N TRP A 153 -0.52 -15.28 0.65
CA TRP A 153 -0.20 -16.06 -0.55
C TRP A 153 -0.96 -17.38 -0.47
N ASP A 154 -1.80 -17.68 -1.47
CA ASP A 154 -2.67 -18.87 -1.48
C ASP A 154 -3.51 -18.99 -0.19
N ASP A 155 -4.14 -17.88 0.21
CA ASP A 155 -4.94 -17.73 1.45
C ASP A 155 -4.19 -17.96 2.78
N GLU A 156 -2.87 -18.13 2.73
CA GLU A 156 -2.03 -18.32 3.90
C GLU A 156 -1.09 -17.12 4.10
N PRO A 157 -1.06 -16.53 5.30
CA PRO A 157 -0.15 -15.44 5.59
C PRO A 157 1.31 -15.97 5.64
N VAL A 158 2.21 -15.26 4.97
CA VAL A 158 3.65 -15.47 4.99
C VAL A 158 4.31 -14.22 5.54
N ARG A 159 5.26 -14.36 6.45
CA ARG A 159 6.01 -13.23 7.01
C ARG A 159 7.08 -12.79 6.01
N VAL A 160 6.98 -11.55 5.50
CA VAL A 160 7.92 -10.96 4.53
C VAL A 160 9.02 -10.19 5.26
N ILE A 161 8.63 -9.27 6.15
CA ILE A 161 9.56 -8.55 7.02
C ILE A 161 9.28 -8.89 8.47
N ASP A 162 10.33 -9.29 9.17
CA ASP A 162 10.36 -9.50 10.61
C ASP A 162 11.32 -8.51 11.24
N ASN A 163 10.80 -7.53 11.98
CA ASN A 163 11.62 -6.48 12.61
C ASN A 163 12.23 -6.92 13.95
N ALA A 164 12.11 -8.19 14.33
CA ALA A 164 12.75 -8.68 15.54
C ALA A 164 14.29 -8.61 15.43
N PRO A 165 15.02 -8.44 16.55
CA PRO A 165 16.48 -8.48 16.54
C PRO A 165 17.04 -9.80 16.01
N GLY A 166 18.15 -9.73 15.28
CA GLY A 166 18.87 -10.91 14.79
C GLY A 166 18.25 -11.60 13.57
N ARG A 167 17.26 -10.97 12.92
CA ARG A 167 16.72 -11.44 11.64
C ARG A 167 17.73 -11.26 10.52
N SER A 168 17.65 -12.18 9.55
CA SER A 168 18.53 -12.18 8.38
C SER A 168 17.69 -11.88 7.15
N PHE A 169 18.16 -10.89 6.38
CA PHE A 169 17.59 -10.50 5.10
C PHE A 169 18.67 -10.74 4.04
N PRO A 170 18.51 -11.72 3.14
CA PRO A 170 19.51 -11.99 2.12
C PRO A 170 19.74 -10.74 1.27
N GLY A 171 20.99 -10.44 0.93
CA GLY A 171 21.38 -9.23 0.22
C GLY A 171 21.62 -8.00 1.10
N LEU A 172 21.09 -7.97 2.33
CA LEU A 172 21.40 -6.90 3.29
C LEU A 172 22.61 -7.24 4.15
N PRO A 173 23.31 -6.22 4.71
CA PRO A 173 24.42 -6.44 5.62
C PRO A 173 24.04 -7.30 6.85
N ALA A 174 25.00 -8.06 7.38
CA ALA A 174 24.78 -8.85 8.59
C ALA A 174 24.40 -7.96 9.77
N GLY A 175 23.35 -8.36 10.51
CA GLY A 175 22.83 -7.57 11.64
C GLY A 175 21.98 -6.37 11.23
N ALA A 176 21.64 -6.24 9.94
CA ALA A 176 20.66 -5.26 9.47
C ALA A 176 19.33 -5.43 10.20
N GLN A 177 18.80 -4.33 10.72
CA GLN A 177 17.48 -4.26 11.32
C GLN A 177 16.58 -3.40 10.43
N VAL A 178 15.51 -4.00 9.91
CA VAL A 178 14.52 -3.33 9.08
C VAL A 178 13.41 -2.77 9.97
N ASN A 179 13.28 -1.45 9.93
CA ASN A 179 12.38 -0.65 10.76
C ASN A 179 12.67 -0.75 12.27
N ALA A 180 12.32 0.30 13.00
CA ALA A 180 12.36 0.26 14.46
C ALA A 180 11.30 -0.73 14.98
N VAL A 181 11.60 -1.39 16.10
CA VAL A 181 10.64 -2.31 16.73
C VAL A 181 9.38 -1.54 17.10
N GLY A 182 8.25 -1.95 16.52
CA GLY A 182 6.94 -1.37 16.80
C GLY A 182 6.61 -0.09 16.02
N ALA A 183 7.46 0.34 15.09
CA ALA A 183 7.16 1.39 14.12
C ALA A 183 6.30 0.86 12.95
N ASP A 184 5.57 1.78 12.34
CA ASP A 184 4.80 1.53 11.11
C ASP A 184 5.73 1.67 9.89
N PHE A 185 5.36 1.03 8.79
CA PHE A 185 5.95 1.22 7.47
C PHE A 185 5.13 2.30 6.75
N ASP A 186 5.83 3.23 6.12
CA ASP A 186 5.20 4.41 5.52
C ASP A 186 4.56 4.10 4.17
N ALA A 187 5.13 3.14 3.43
CA ALA A 187 4.66 2.73 2.13
C ALA A 187 5.06 1.27 1.82
N LEU A 188 4.13 0.52 1.20
CA LEU A 188 4.32 -0.86 0.77
C LEU A 188 3.80 -1.03 -0.65
N ALA A 189 4.46 -1.89 -1.42
CA ALA A 189 4.05 -2.21 -2.77
C ALA A 189 4.40 -3.66 -3.16
N LEU A 190 3.51 -4.26 -3.95
CA LEU A 190 3.62 -5.61 -4.50
C LEU A 190 3.36 -5.53 -6.01
N GLY A 191 4.33 -5.96 -6.80
CA GLY A 191 4.22 -6.05 -8.25
C GLY A 191 3.61 -7.38 -8.72
N ALA A 192 3.11 -7.40 -9.97
CA ALA A 192 2.46 -8.56 -10.59
C ALA A 192 3.21 -9.89 -10.45
N LYS A 193 4.55 -9.85 -10.47
CA LYS A 193 5.45 -11.02 -10.40
C LYS A 193 6.08 -11.25 -9.03
N GLY A 194 5.49 -10.72 -7.95
CA GLY A 194 5.95 -10.97 -6.58
C GLY A 194 7.12 -10.09 -6.11
N HIS A 195 7.53 -9.09 -6.89
CA HIS A 195 8.46 -8.07 -6.42
C HIS A 195 7.81 -7.24 -5.31
N ILE A 196 8.55 -6.93 -4.26
CA ILE A 196 8.05 -6.19 -3.10
C ILE A 196 8.94 -4.96 -2.89
N ALA A 197 8.34 -3.77 -2.74
CA ALA A 197 9.05 -2.58 -2.28
C ALA A 197 8.47 -2.08 -0.96
N ILE A 198 9.36 -1.66 -0.07
CA ILE A 198 9.03 -1.27 1.29
C ILE A 198 9.79 0.00 1.62
N ASP A 199 9.05 1.04 1.95
CA ASP A 199 9.55 2.28 2.52
C ASP A 199 9.74 2.11 4.03
N THR A 200 10.97 2.31 4.50
CA THR A 200 11.37 1.91 5.86
C THR A 200 12.65 2.61 6.29
N THR A 201 12.97 2.50 7.58
CA THR A 201 14.34 2.72 8.05
C THR A 201 15.15 1.42 8.01
N LEU A 202 16.46 1.55 7.85
CA LEU A 202 17.42 0.46 8.00
C LEU A 202 18.50 0.86 8.98
N THR A 203 18.71 0.02 10.00
CA THR A 203 19.83 0.18 10.94
C THR A 203 20.90 -0.86 10.65
N VAL A 204 22.12 -0.42 10.35
CA VAL A 204 23.30 -1.27 10.13
C VAL A 204 24.46 -0.72 10.95
N SER A 205 25.11 -1.56 11.75
CA SER A 205 26.26 -1.17 12.58
C SER A 205 26.05 0.08 13.45
N GLY A 206 24.81 0.31 13.92
CA GLY A 206 24.45 1.44 14.78
C GLY A 206 24.08 2.73 14.04
N GLU A 207 24.15 2.75 12.71
CA GLU A 207 23.70 3.85 11.89
C GLU A 207 22.30 3.54 11.35
N THR A 208 21.35 4.45 11.56
CA THR A 208 19.99 4.37 11.04
C THR A 208 19.83 5.38 9.91
N ARG A 209 19.25 4.94 8.80
CA ARG A 209 18.92 5.77 7.64
C ARG A 209 17.56 5.39 7.08
N ASP A 210 16.92 6.33 6.40
CA ASP A 210 15.77 6.05 5.54
C ASP A 210 16.23 5.27 4.31
N THR A 211 15.39 4.36 3.83
CA THR A 211 15.68 3.54 2.66
C THR A 211 14.39 3.03 2.02
N VAL A 212 14.47 2.68 0.74
CA VAL A 212 13.47 1.82 0.11
C VAL A 212 14.11 0.48 -0.17
N LEU A 213 13.58 -0.57 0.47
CA LEU A 213 14.00 -1.94 0.26
C LEU A 213 13.20 -2.56 -0.87
N LEU A 214 13.89 -3.17 -1.84
CA LEU A 214 13.29 -3.90 -2.95
C LEU A 214 13.69 -5.39 -2.87
N TRP A 215 12.68 -6.26 -2.92
CA TRP A 215 12.84 -7.70 -3.12
C TRP A 215 12.83 -8.01 -4.62
N ASP A 216 13.96 -8.49 -5.15
CA ASP A 216 14.15 -8.81 -6.57
C ASP A 216 13.82 -10.28 -6.91
N ASN A 217 13.05 -10.97 -6.06
CA ASN A 217 12.81 -12.43 -6.08
C ASN A 217 13.99 -13.31 -5.67
N THR A 218 15.16 -12.73 -5.36
CA THR A 218 16.33 -13.48 -4.88
C THR A 218 16.90 -12.94 -3.58
N GLN A 219 16.95 -11.61 -3.44
CA GLN A 219 17.52 -10.91 -2.31
C GLN A 219 16.87 -9.53 -2.13
N TRP A 220 17.02 -8.98 -0.94
CA TRP A 220 16.68 -7.60 -0.63
C TRP A 220 17.81 -6.68 -1.07
N ARG A 221 17.45 -5.53 -1.63
CA ARG A 221 18.36 -4.46 -2.05
C ARG A 221 17.87 -3.13 -1.52
N GLU A 222 18.81 -2.28 -1.13
CA GLU A 222 18.52 -0.86 -0.93
C GLU A 222 18.51 -0.17 -2.29
N LEU A 223 17.45 0.61 -2.58
CA LEU A 223 17.43 1.47 -3.76
C LEU A 223 18.32 2.69 -3.54
N GLN A 224 19.02 3.10 -4.60
CA GLN A 224 19.97 4.21 -4.56
C GLN A 224 19.95 5.03 -5.85
N SER A 225 20.18 6.33 -5.71
CA SER A 225 20.48 7.21 -6.83
C SER A 225 21.76 6.76 -7.57
N ARG A 226 21.98 7.28 -8.78
CA ARG A 226 23.23 7.05 -9.52
C ARG A 226 24.47 7.55 -8.77
N ALA A 227 24.30 8.52 -7.86
CA ALA A 227 25.37 9.05 -7.04
C ALA A 227 25.60 8.25 -5.75
N GLY A 228 24.80 7.20 -5.51
CA GLY A 228 24.90 6.33 -4.33
C GLY A 228 24.12 6.84 -3.11
N GLU A 229 23.25 7.85 -3.27
CA GLU A 229 22.37 8.29 -2.19
C GLU A 229 21.25 7.28 -2.00
N TYR A 230 21.01 6.83 -0.77
CA TYR A 230 19.91 5.93 -0.45
C TYR A 230 18.57 6.59 -0.74
N ALA A 231 17.61 5.77 -1.15
CA ALA A 231 16.24 6.22 -1.33
C ALA A 231 15.67 6.73 0.00
N SER A 232 14.93 7.83 0.01
CA SER A 232 14.26 8.37 1.20
C SER A 232 12.78 8.02 1.26
N ASP A 233 12.14 7.86 0.09
CA ASP A 233 10.69 7.67 0.01
C ASP A 233 10.32 6.79 -1.18
N LEU A 234 9.28 5.97 -0.99
CA LEU A 234 8.62 5.24 -2.07
C LEU A 234 7.52 6.11 -2.70
N LEU A 235 7.77 6.56 -3.93
CA LEU A 235 6.83 7.42 -4.65
C LEU A 235 5.66 6.67 -5.27
N SER A 236 5.83 5.38 -5.52
CA SER A 236 4.87 4.58 -6.28
C SER A 236 5.03 3.09 -5.98
N GLY A 237 4.22 2.23 -6.59
CA GLY A 237 4.41 0.78 -6.47
C GLY A 237 5.57 0.19 -7.26
N VAL A 238 5.54 -1.14 -7.45
CA VAL A 238 6.58 -1.90 -8.15
C VAL A 238 6.03 -2.51 -9.44
N SER A 239 6.76 -2.33 -10.53
CA SER A 239 6.40 -2.90 -11.83
C SER A 239 6.56 -4.42 -11.87
N ALA A 240 5.98 -5.05 -12.89
CA ALA A 240 6.14 -6.48 -13.14
C ALA A 240 7.61 -6.91 -13.32
N ASP A 241 8.49 -5.99 -13.72
CA ASP A 241 9.92 -6.24 -13.95
C ASP A 241 10.78 -5.80 -12.76
N GLY A 242 10.17 -5.40 -11.64
CA GLY A 242 10.86 -5.11 -10.39
C GLY A 242 11.35 -3.66 -10.27
N GLN A 243 10.89 -2.75 -11.14
CA GLN A 243 11.24 -1.34 -11.05
C GLN A 243 10.27 -0.60 -10.12
N ALA A 244 10.81 0.24 -9.24
CA ALA A 244 10.04 1.14 -8.38
C ALA A 244 10.45 2.59 -8.62
N ALA A 245 9.49 3.52 -8.52
CA ALA A 245 9.82 4.95 -8.45
C ALA A 245 10.00 5.40 -7.00
N TYR A 246 11.08 6.11 -6.72
CA TYR A 246 11.49 6.50 -5.37
C TYR A 246 12.17 7.88 -5.39
N LEU A 247 12.28 8.51 -4.21
CA LEU A 247 13.11 9.70 -4.02
C LEU A 247 14.47 9.30 -3.49
N ALA A 248 15.52 9.98 -3.95
CA ALA A 248 16.84 9.94 -3.34
C ALA A 248 17.49 11.33 -3.51
N GLY A 249 18.09 11.89 -2.45
CA GLY A 249 18.66 13.24 -2.51
C GLY A 249 17.65 14.32 -2.93
N GLY A 250 16.36 14.13 -2.64
CA GLY A 250 15.27 15.03 -3.05
C GLY A 250 14.88 14.95 -4.53
N ARG A 251 15.39 13.97 -5.28
CA ARG A 251 15.15 13.81 -6.72
C ARG A 251 14.47 12.47 -7.03
N PRO A 252 13.60 12.42 -8.05
CA PRO A 252 12.85 11.24 -8.41
C PRO A 252 13.67 10.30 -9.30
N PHE A 253 13.62 9.02 -8.98
CA PHE A 253 14.28 7.96 -9.74
C PHE A 253 13.34 6.80 -10.02
N LEU A 254 13.61 6.07 -11.09
CA LEU A 254 13.03 4.75 -11.38
C LEU A 254 14.16 3.73 -11.37
N GLY A 255 14.04 2.63 -10.64
CA GLY A 255 15.10 1.62 -10.61
C GLY A 255 14.74 0.30 -9.94
N ASP A 256 15.64 -0.67 -10.08
CA ASP A 256 15.51 -2.07 -9.62
C ASP A 256 16.65 -2.47 -8.63
N GLY A 257 17.41 -1.48 -8.15
CA GLY A 257 18.58 -1.70 -7.29
C GLY A 257 19.87 -2.05 -8.04
N GLN A 258 19.83 -2.24 -9.35
CA GLN A 258 21.01 -2.39 -10.22
C GLN A 258 21.07 -1.27 -11.26
N ASN A 259 19.92 -0.94 -11.84
CA ASN A 259 19.71 0.09 -12.84
C ASN A 259 18.89 1.21 -12.22
N THR A 260 19.34 2.45 -12.43
CA THR A 260 18.65 3.65 -11.97
C THR A 260 18.54 4.66 -13.10
N VAL A 261 17.34 5.19 -13.30
CA VAL A 261 16.99 6.25 -14.25
C VAL A 261 16.54 7.47 -13.47
N ASP A 262 17.14 8.61 -13.78
CA ASP A 262 16.78 9.92 -13.22
C ASP A 262 15.55 10.46 -13.95
N LEU A 263 14.44 10.63 -13.22
CA LEU A 263 13.17 11.00 -13.83
C LEU A 263 13.07 12.50 -14.13
N ASP A 264 13.87 13.36 -13.47
CA ASP A 264 13.90 14.79 -13.77
C ASP A 264 14.30 15.05 -15.22
N SER A 265 15.23 14.23 -15.73
CA SER A 265 15.72 14.33 -17.11
C SER A 265 14.69 13.97 -18.17
N SER A 266 13.58 13.35 -17.74
CA SER A 266 12.48 12.87 -18.59
C SER A 266 11.15 13.54 -18.28
N LEU A 267 11.15 14.62 -17.48
CA LEU A 267 9.90 15.31 -17.15
C LEU A 267 9.21 15.87 -18.40
N PRO A 268 7.88 15.80 -18.46
CA PRO A 268 7.13 16.48 -19.50
C PRO A 268 7.44 17.99 -19.55
N PRO A 269 7.42 18.63 -20.73
CA PRO A 269 7.67 20.06 -20.87
C PRO A 269 6.80 20.94 -19.95
N GLU A 270 5.58 20.48 -19.65
CA GLU A 270 4.61 21.16 -18.78
C GLU A 270 5.11 21.30 -17.34
N LEU A 271 6.04 20.44 -16.91
CA LEU A 271 6.61 20.44 -15.57
C LEU A 271 8.04 20.95 -15.52
N THR A 272 8.66 21.11 -16.68
CA THR A 272 10.03 21.62 -16.77
C THR A 272 10.09 23.05 -16.24
N GLY A 273 10.90 23.28 -15.21
CA GLY A 273 11.07 24.60 -14.59
C GLY A 273 9.98 25.01 -13.60
N LEU A 274 9.04 24.12 -13.28
CA LEU A 274 8.16 24.30 -12.14
C LEU A 274 8.88 23.90 -10.85
N ASN A 275 8.70 24.70 -9.80
CA ASN A 275 9.02 24.24 -8.44
C ASN A 275 7.85 23.43 -7.92
N PHE A 276 8.13 22.16 -7.64
CA PHE A 276 7.21 21.29 -6.93
C PHE A 276 7.99 20.36 -6.02
N GLU A 277 7.29 19.83 -5.02
CA GLU A 277 7.77 18.80 -4.13
C GLU A 277 7.08 17.49 -4.49
N TRP A 278 7.85 16.41 -4.56
CA TRP A 278 7.29 15.08 -4.78
C TRP A 278 6.65 14.58 -3.49
N GLU A 279 5.46 14.01 -3.60
CA GLU A 279 4.78 13.43 -2.44
C GLU A 279 5.03 11.92 -2.40
N GLY A 280 5.65 11.44 -1.31
CA GLY A 280 5.63 10.02 -0.97
C GLY A 280 4.19 9.55 -0.78
N PHE A 281 3.83 8.44 -1.41
CA PHE A 281 2.45 7.94 -1.32
C PHE A 281 2.33 6.43 -1.24
N GLY A 282 3.39 5.68 -1.56
CA GLY A 282 3.32 4.22 -1.62
C GLY A 282 2.12 3.69 -2.42
N GLY A 283 1.83 2.40 -2.26
CA GLY A 283 0.66 1.76 -2.83
C GLY A 283 0.92 0.90 -4.06
N ALA A 284 -0.08 0.11 -4.44
CA ALA A 284 0.01 -0.74 -5.63
C ALA A 284 0.08 0.11 -6.90
N LEU A 285 1.20 0.01 -7.61
CA LEU A 285 1.21 0.12 -9.06
C LEU A 285 1.10 -1.31 -9.56
N ASN A 286 0.01 -1.62 -10.24
CA ASN A 286 0.00 -2.76 -11.12
C ASN A 286 -0.14 -2.31 -12.58
N ASN A 287 0.62 -1.30 -13.00
CA ASN A 287 0.57 -0.87 -14.40
C ASN A 287 1.84 -1.32 -15.14
N PRO A 288 1.73 -2.22 -16.14
CA PRO A 288 2.88 -2.60 -16.96
C PRO A 288 3.43 -1.36 -17.68
N GLY A 289 4.56 -0.86 -17.17
CA GLY A 289 5.34 0.21 -17.79
C GLY A 289 4.79 1.63 -17.62
N ARG A 290 4.01 1.91 -16.56
CA ARG A 290 3.58 3.28 -16.25
C ARG A 290 3.61 3.57 -14.76
N VAL A 291 4.01 4.78 -14.39
CA VAL A 291 3.91 5.28 -13.01
C VAL A 291 3.06 6.55 -12.95
N LEU A 292 2.22 6.66 -11.91
CA LEU A 292 1.64 7.92 -11.50
C LEU A 292 2.43 8.47 -10.31
N LEU A 293 2.98 9.66 -10.47
CA LEU A 293 3.65 10.39 -9.40
C LEU A 293 2.77 11.54 -8.92
N ARG A 294 2.70 11.72 -7.61
CA ARG A 294 2.06 12.86 -6.95
C ARG A 294 3.10 13.94 -6.69
N TYR A 295 2.69 15.18 -6.87
CA TYR A 295 3.53 16.33 -6.53
C TYR A 295 2.68 17.50 -6.06
N GLN A 296 3.27 18.33 -5.20
CA GLN A 296 2.71 19.59 -4.75
C GLN A 296 3.47 20.75 -5.39
N ARG A 297 2.77 21.62 -6.13
CA ARG A 297 3.38 22.83 -6.70
C ARG A 297 3.68 23.85 -5.60
N LEU A 298 4.91 24.35 -5.57
CA LEU A 298 5.36 25.36 -4.60
C LEU A 298 5.18 26.78 -5.17
N GLY A 299 4.62 27.70 -4.37
CA GLY A 299 4.65 29.14 -4.66
C GLY A 299 3.59 29.66 -5.65
N GLY A 300 2.48 28.97 -5.88
CA GLY A 300 1.34 29.48 -6.64
C GLY A 300 0.12 29.71 -5.73
N ASP A 301 -0.45 30.92 -5.75
CA ASP A 301 -1.80 31.16 -5.23
C ASP A 301 -2.79 30.32 -6.06
N GLN A 302 -3.53 29.42 -5.39
CA GLN A 302 -4.43 28.39 -5.95
C GLN A 302 -3.69 27.13 -6.42
N THR A 303 -3.90 26.04 -5.68
CA THR A 303 -3.51 24.66 -5.97
C THR A 303 -4.18 24.14 -7.26
N PRO A 304 -3.39 23.60 -8.22
CA PRO A 304 -3.80 22.43 -8.95
C PRO A 304 -2.79 21.30 -8.71
N GLU A 305 -3.27 20.19 -8.16
CA GLU A 305 -2.60 18.89 -8.25
C GLU A 305 -2.45 18.55 -9.74
N GLY A 306 -1.24 18.30 -10.22
CA GLY A 306 -1.04 17.73 -11.55
C GLY A 306 -0.46 16.32 -11.44
N ARG A 307 -0.51 15.59 -12.56
CA ARG A 307 -0.25 14.15 -12.64
C ARG A 307 0.71 13.89 -13.79
N ILE A 308 1.75 13.10 -13.54
CA ILE A 308 2.68 12.65 -14.58
C ILE A 308 2.40 11.20 -14.91
N GLN A 309 2.34 10.91 -16.20
CA GLN A 309 2.41 9.55 -16.72
C GLN A 309 3.82 9.40 -17.31
N ALA A 310 4.68 8.65 -16.62
CA ALA A 310 6.00 8.25 -17.12
C ALA A 310 5.97 6.75 -17.47
#